data_AF-A0A0B5I0K9-F1
#
_entry.id   AF-A0A0B5I0K9-F1
#
_cell.length_a   1.000
_cell.length_b   1.000
_cell.length_c   1.000
_cell.angle_alpha   90.00
_cell.angle_beta   90.00
_cell.angle_gamma   90.00
#
_symmetry.space_group_name_H-M   'P 1'
#
loop_
_entity.id
_entity.type
_entity.pdbx_description
1 polymer ?
#
loop_
_entity_poly.entity_id
_entity_poly.type
_entity_poly.pdbx_seq_one_letter_code
_entity_poly.pdbx_strand_id
1 'polypeptide(L)'
;MLIILFSEVNFYFKIEPFASWYFPIIWFGYIFVVDAIVYKLKGNSLIMSRREQFLKALLLSALIWWLFELINLRTINWHYLSTPTGYAEPAWIRFFIFRTIAFSTVLPAIIETFELTRTFKLFNKIKLMKHHKTTHKFLRNMVLAGLIMLILTAISPKHFYPFIWIAFYFILDPINYLHKQPSIIGYWKNGKIKPPLMLFVAGTLCGLLWEFWNYYAVTKWFYEIPFVGFFKIFEMPILGYLGYGPFAWELFAMYYFARSLHIGKTKHSFLELNKI
;
A
#
# COMPACT_ATOMS: atom_id res chain seq x y z
N MET A 1 -17.85 10.07 -6.19
CA MET A 1 -18.81 9.29 -7.01
C MET A 1 -18.76 9.73 -8.47
N LEU A 2 -18.82 11.03 -8.77
CA LEU A 2 -18.73 11.56 -10.14
C LEU A 2 -17.47 11.12 -10.89
N ILE A 3 -16.28 11.11 -10.25
CA ILE A 3 -15.04 10.65 -10.90
C ILE A 3 -15.08 9.15 -11.25
N ILE A 4 -15.69 8.32 -10.38
CA ILE A 4 -15.86 6.89 -10.67
C ILE A 4 -16.79 6.73 -11.88
N LEU A 5 -17.97 7.37 -11.87
CA LEU A 5 -18.90 7.33 -13.00
C LEU A 5 -18.26 7.84 -14.30
N PHE A 6 -17.52 8.94 -14.21
CA PHE A 6 -16.74 9.48 -15.33
C PHE A 6 -15.75 8.43 -15.86
N SER A 7 -14.99 7.76 -14.98
CA SER A 7 -14.03 6.73 -15.37
C SER A 7 -14.72 5.54 -16.05
N GLU A 8 -15.83 5.05 -15.49
CA GLU A 8 -16.57 3.90 -16.01
C GLU A 8 -17.22 4.19 -17.36
N VAL A 9 -17.85 5.36 -17.52
CA VAL A 9 -18.47 5.77 -18.79
C VAL A 9 -17.43 5.90 -19.90
N ASN A 10 -16.32 6.61 -19.63
CA ASN A 10 -15.27 6.78 -20.64
C ASN A 10 -14.58 5.45 -20.96
N PHE A 11 -14.42 4.56 -19.98
CA PHE A 11 -13.90 3.21 -20.20
C PHE A 11 -14.83 2.37 -21.09
N TYR A 12 -16.13 2.35 -20.79
CA TYR A 12 -17.13 1.59 -21.56
C TYR A 12 -17.19 2.03 -23.02
N PHE A 13 -17.20 3.35 -23.26
CA PHE A 13 -17.22 3.91 -24.62
C PHE A 13 -15.82 4.02 -25.27
N LYS A 14 -14.76 3.58 -24.58
CA LYS A 14 -13.36 3.64 -25.06
C LYS A 14 -12.93 5.04 -25.51
N ILE A 15 -13.34 6.07 -24.75
CA ILE A 15 -13.04 7.48 -25.05
C ILE A 15 -11.62 7.80 -24.58
N GLU A 16 -10.74 8.14 -25.52
CA GLU A 16 -9.36 8.54 -25.23
C GLU A 16 -9.25 10.05 -24.87
N PRO A 17 -8.31 10.46 -24.00
CA PRO A 17 -7.28 9.64 -23.35
C PRO A 17 -7.78 8.88 -22.10
N PHE A 18 -9.02 9.09 -21.67
CA PHE A 18 -9.51 8.64 -20.35
C PHE A 18 -9.58 7.13 -20.22
N ALA A 19 -9.90 6.40 -21.29
CA ALA A 19 -9.88 4.94 -21.31
C ALA A 19 -8.46 4.38 -21.05
N SER A 20 -7.43 4.93 -21.71
CA SER A 20 -6.03 4.55 -21.45
C SER A 20 -5.55 4.96 -20.04
N TRP A 21 -6.13 6.02 -19.47
CA TRP A 21 -5.83 6.53 -18.14
C TRP A 21 -6.78 6.03 -17.04
N TYR A 22 -7.60 5.01 -17.33
CA TYR A 22 -8.63 4.50 -16.43
C TYR A 22 -8.09 4.19 -15.02
N PHE A 23 -6.96 3.47 -14.95
CA PHE A 23 -6.44 2.95 -13.69
C PHE A 23 -6.11 4.03 -12.63
N PRO A 24 -5.31 5.07 -12.92
CA PRO A 24 -5.11 6.16 -11.95
C PRO A 24 -6.41 6.93 -11.65
N ILE A 25 -7.28 7.16 -12.65
CA ILE A 25 -8.52 7.94 -12.47
C ILE A 25 -9.47 7.24 -11.51
N ILE A 26 -9.70 5.94 -11.69
CA ILE A 26 -10.59 5.16 -10.82
C ILE A 26 -10.09 5.12 -9.38
N TRP A 27 -8.78 5.00 -9.17
CA TRP A 27 -8.16 5.03 -7.84
C TRP A 27 -8.34 6.38 -7.12
N PHE A 28 -8.16 7.50 -7.81
CA PHE A 28 -8.47 8.81 -7.23
C PHE A 28 -9.97 8.95 -6.91
N GLY A 29 -10.84 8.44 -7.81
CA GLY A 29 -12.27 8.37 -7.57
C GLY A 29 -12.63 7.60 -6.31
N TYR A 30 -11.99 6.45 -6.09
CA TYR A 30 -12.13 5.64 -4.88
C TYR A 30 -11.65 6.38 -3.64
N ILE A 31 -10.42 6.91 -3.65
CA ILE A 31 -9.83 7.66 -2.54
C ILE A 31 -10.75 8.79 -2.09
N PHE A 32 -11.27 9.60 -3.02
CA PHE A 32 -12.16 10.72 -2.68
C PHE A 32 -13.51 10.26 -2.14
N VAL A 33 -14.06 9.14 -2.63
CA VAL A 33 -15.30 8.58 -2.10
C VAL A 33 -15.10 8.08 -0.67
N VAL A 34 -14.02 7.32 -0.43
CA VAL A 34 -13.73 6.79 0.90
C VAL A 34 -13.44 7.92 1.89
N ASP A 35 -12.65 8.92 1.50
CA ASP A 35 -12.38 10.09 2.36
C ASP A 35 -13.67 10.80 2.76
N ALA A 36 -14.58 11.05 1.81
CA ALA A 36 -15.85 11.70 2.08
C ALA A 36 -16.73 10.87 3.03
N ILE A 37 -16.75 9.55 2.87
CA ILE A 37 -17.46 8.63 3.78
C ILE A 37 -16.84 8.70 5.19
N VAL A 38 -15.51 8.61 5.28
CA VAL A 38 -14.78 8.71 6.56
C VAL A 38 -15.05 10.05 7.24
N TYR A 39 -15.01 11.15 6.49
CA TYR A 39 -15.32 12.48 7.00
C TYR A 39 -16.74 12.56 7.54
N LYS A 40 -17.73 12.02 6.81
CA LYS A 40 -19.12 11.97 7.27
C LYS A 40 -19.30 11.13 8.55
N LEU A 41 -18.54 10.05 8.69
CA LEU A 41 -18.65 9.13 9.85
C LEU A 41 -17.89 9.61 11.09
N LYS A 42 -16.77 10.33 10.92
CA LYS A 42 -15.86 10.71 12.02
C LYS A 42 -15.71 12.22 12.25
N GLY A 43 -16.15 13.04 11.29
CA GLY A 43 -15.85 14.49 11.25
C GLY A 43 -14.38 14.81 10.95
N ASN A 44 -13.55 13.82 10.63
CA ASN A 44 -12.12 13.95 10.40
C ASN A 44 -11.65 12.93 9.35
N SER A 45 -10.99 13.38 8.28
CA SER A 45 -10.50 12.53 7.19
C SER A 45 -9.08 12.93 6.74
N LEU A 46 -8.46 12.17 5.83
CA LEU A 46 -7.08 12.48 5.41
C LEU A 46 -7.05 13.74 4.53
N ILE A 47 -8.00 13.92 3.63
CA ILE A 47 -8.02 15.01 2.66
C ILE A 47 -8.64 16.26 3.26
N MET A 48 -9.82 16.15 3.89
CA MET A 48 -10.54 17.34 4.39
C MET A 48 -9.90 17.94 5.64
N SER A 49 -9.27 17.11 6.48
CA SER A 49 -8.74 17.58 7.78
C SER A 49 -7.22 17.54 7.87
N ARG A 50 -6.55 16.74 7.03
CA ARG A 50 -5.09 16.48 7.11
C ARG A 50 -4.43 16.56 5.74
N ARG A 51 -4.86 17.50 4.90
CA ARG A 51 -4.45 17.65 3.49
C ARG A 51 -2.94 17.60 3.25
N GLU A 52 -2.14 18.18 4.14
CA GLU A 52 -0.67 18.11 4.03
C GLU A 52 -0.17 16.65 4.14
N GLN A 53 -0.75 15.84 5.03
CA GLN A 53 -0.42 14.43 5.16
C GLN A 53 -0.86 13.64 3.92
N PHE A 54 -1.99 14.01 3.31
CA PHE A 54 -2.43 13.44 2.03
C PHE A 54 -1.40 13.71 0.92
N LEU A 55 -0.97 14.97 0.75
CA LEU A 55 0.00 15.34 -0.29
C LEU A 55 1.36 14.66 -0.08
N LYS A 56 1.82 14.57 1.18
CA LYS A 56 3.04 13.81 1.52
C LYS A 56 2.88 12.32 1.25
N ALA A 57 1.69 11.75 1.50
CA ALA A 57 1.41 10.35 1.21
C ALA A 57 1.43 10.06 -0.30
N LEU A 58 0.89 10.95 -1.14
CA LEU A 58 0.98 10.82 -2.60
C LEU A 58 2.43 10.76 -3.08
N LEU A 59 3.25 11.73 -2.64
CA LEU A 59 4.66 11.79 -3.02
C LEU A 59 5.42 10.55 -2.54
N LEU A 60 5.25 10.19 -1.27
CA LEU A 60 5.93 9.03 -0.69
C LEU A 60 5.48 7.73 -1.35
N SER A 61 4.20 7.60 -1.71
CA SER A 61 3.67 6.43 -2.39
C SER A 61 4.36 6.21 -3.73
N ALA A 62 4.50 7.28 -4.52
CA ALA A 62 5.22 7.21 -5.79
C ALA A 62 6.68 6.80 -5.59
N LEU A 63 7.39 7.39 -4.63
CA LEU A 63 8.79 7.04 -4.33
C LEU A 63 8.95 5.59 -3.89
N ILE A 64 8.05 5.11 -3.01
CA ILE A 64 8.05 3.73 -2.55
C ILE A 64 7.84 2.79 -3.73
N TRP A 65 6.83 3.02 -4.57
CA TRP A 65 6.60 2.14 -5.73
C TRP A 65 7.72 2.17 -6.76
N TRP A 66 8.38 3.31 -6.96
CA TRP A 66 9.59 3.34 -7.77
C TRP A 66 10.73 2.49 -7.17
N LEU A 67 10.84 2.36 -5.85
CA LEU A 67 11.77 1.41 -5.21
C LEU A 67 11.40 -0.05 -5.56
N PHE A 68 10.12 -0.41 -5.52
CA PHE A 68 9.69 -1.76 -5.93
C PHE A 68 9.91 -2.02 -7.41
N GLU A 69 9.81 -1.00 -8.26
CA GLU A 69 10.16 -1.10 -9.68
C GLU A 69 11.65 -1.37 -9.89
N LEU A 70 12.52 -0.74 -9.11
CA LEU A 70 13.95 -1.04 -9.13
C LEU A 70 14.23 -2.48 -8.71
N ILE A 71 13.51 -3.00 -7.71
CA ILE A 71 13.59 -4.41 -7.31
C ILE A 71 13.09 -5.31 -8.44
N ASN A 72 11.99 -4.92 -9.09
CA ASN A 72 11.39 -5.68 -10.19
C ASN A 72 12.28 -5.78 -11.43
N LEU A 73 13.21 -4.85 -11.66
CA LEU A 73 14.25 -5.01 -12.68
C LEU A 73 15.07 -6.29 -12.50
N ARG A 74 15.21 -6.75 -11.25
CA ARG A 74 15.90 -8.00 -10.92
C ARG A 74 14.95 -9.19 -10.81
N THR A 75 13.77 -8.99 -10.24
CA THR A 75 12.88 -10.12 -9.93
C THR A 75 11.97 -10.50 -11.10
N ILE A 76 11.63 -9.53 -11.96
CA ILE A 76 10.83 -9.73 -13.18
C ILE A 76 9.49 -10.40 -12.84
N ASN A 77 8.84 -9.91 -11.78
CA ASN A 77 7.59 -10.48 -11.26
C ASN A 77 6.36 -9.91 -11.94
N TRP A 78 6.45 -8.69 -12.44
CA TRP A 78 5.39 -8.06 -13.20
C TRP A 78 5.93 -7.30 -14.40
N HIS A 79 5.13 -7.30 -15.44
CA HIS A 79 5.41 -6.66 -16.71
C HIS A 79 4.23 -5.81 -17.12
N TYR A 80 4.49 -4.92 -18.05
CA TYR A 80 3.53 -3.95 -18.49
C TYR A 80 3.16 -4.22 -19.93
N LEU A 81 1.86 -4.32 -20.21
CA LEU A 81 1.41 -4.37 -21.59
C LEU A 81 1.62 -2.99 -22.19
N SER A 82 2.59 -2.86 -23.08
CA SER A 82 2.73 -1.66 -23.89
C SER A 82 1.51 -1.57 -24.81
N THR A 83 0.65 -0.59 -24.61
CA THR A 83 -0.29 -0.16 -25.66
C THR A 83 0.32 1.04 -26.38
N PRO A 84 0.99 0.82 -27.53
CA PRO A 84 1.34 1.89 -28.45
C PRO A 84 0.11 2.21 -29.28
N THR A 85 -0.74 3.12 -28.81
CA THR A 85 -1.72 3.78 -29.68
C THR A 85 -1.28 5.22 -29.83
N GLY A 86 -0.75 5.49 -31.02
CA GLY A 86 0.21 6.54 -31.31
C GLY A 86 -0.29 7.95 -31.08
N TYR A 87 0.59 8.78 -30.52
CA TYR A 87 0.67 10.22 -30.73
C TYR A 87 2.14 10.64 -30.50
N ALA A 88 2.55 11.72 -31.17
CA ALA A 88 3.92 12.19 -31.39
C ALA A 88 4.65 12.77 -30.15
N GLU A 89 4.55 12.10 -29.00
CA GLU A 89 5.34 12.33 -27.79
C GLU A 89 6.34 11.18 -27.61
N PRO A 90 7.47 11.33 -26.91
CA PRO A 90 8.26 10.17 -26.53
C PRO A 90 7.39 9.29 -25.62
N ALA A 91 6.97 8.13 -26.12
CA ALA A 91 6.06 7.20 -25.44
C ALA A 91 6.50 6.88 -23.99
N TRP A 92 7.79 7.01 -23.69
CA TRP A 92 8.37 6.83 -22.37
C TRP A 92 7.96 7.90 -21.34
N ILE A 93 7.82 9.17 -21.72
CA ILE A 93 7.45 10.26 -20.77
C ILE A 93 6.00 10.05 -20.31
N ARG A 94 5.08 9.84 -21.26
CA ARG A 94 3.67 9.56 -20.96
C ARG A 94 3.54 8.35 -20.04
N PHE A 95 4.30 7.29 -20.30
CA PHE A 95 4.29 6.07 -19.50
C PHE A 95 4.87 6.30 -18.09
N PHE A 96 5.97 7.07 -17.99
CA PHE A 96 6.55 7.47 -16.71
C PHE A 96 5.57 8.29 -15.86
N ILE A 97 4.87 9.26 -16.46
CA ILE A 97 3.86 10.07 -15.77
C ILE A 97 2.68 9.20 -15.35
N PHE A 98 2.14 8.38 -16.27
CA PHE A 98 1.05 7.44 -15.95
C PHE A 98 1.40 6.57 -14.75
N ARG A 99 2.58 5.95 -14.77
CA ARG A 99 3.08 5.12 -13.68
C ARG A 99 3.21 5.90 -12.39
N THR A 100 3.87 7.04 -12.42
CA THR A 100 4.06 7.88 -11.23
C THR A 100 2.72 8.29 -10.61
N ILE A 101 1.73 8.62 -11.43
CA ILE A 101 0.39 8.97 -10.96
C ILE A 101 -0.31 7.73 -10.38
N ALA A 102 -0.31 6.58 -11.06
CA ALA A 102 -0.87 5.34 -10.54
C ALA A 102 -0.17 4.88 -9.25
N PHE A 103 1.14 5.07 -9.14
CA PHE A 103 1.93 4.72 -7.97
C PHE A 103 1.65 5.63 -6.78
N SER A 104 1.31 6.90 -7.05
CA SER A 104 0.99 7.84 -5.99
C SER A 104 -0.27 7.46 -5.19
N THR A 105 -1.18 6.66 -5.76
CA THR A 105 -2.48 6.34 -5.14
C THR A 105 -2.42 5.21 -4.11
N VAL A 106 -1.36 4.40 -4.08
CA VAL A 106 -1.30 3.16 -3.28
C VAL A 106 -1.36 3.44 -1.77
N LEU A 107 -0.50 4.31 -1.23
CA LEU A 107 -0.55 4.66 0.20
C LEU A 107 -1.85 5.36 0.57
N PRO A 108 -2.31 6.42 -0.14
CA PRO A 108 -3.57 7.07 0.21
C PRO A 108 -4.76 6.11 0.20
N ALA A 109 -4.85 5.21 -0.79
CA ALA A 109 -5.91 4.22 -0.86
C ALA A 109 -5.92 3.30 0.38
N ILE A 110 -4.75 2.82 0.80
CA ILE A 110 -4.64 1.96 1.99
C ILE A 110 -4.95 2.75 3.27
N ILE A 111 -4.48 3.99 3.40
CA ILE A 111 -4.75 4.83 4.57
C ILE A 111 -6.25 5.14 4.69
N GLU A 112 -6.90 5.53 3.59
CA GLU A 112 -8.33 5.81 3.56
C GLU A 112 -9.16 4.56 3.90
N THR A 113 -8.82 3.44 3.26
CA THR A 113 -9.49 2.16 3.54
C THR A 113 -9.28 1.73 4.98
N PHE A 114 -8.09 1.96 5.55
CA PHE A 114 -7.81 1.69 6.96
C PHE A 114 -8.61 2.61 7.90
N GLU A 115 -8.74 3.90 7.58
CA GLU A 115 -9.58 4.81 8.35
C GLU A 115 -11.05 4.38 8.27
N LEU A 116 -11.54 3.97 7.10
CA LEU A 116 -12.88 3.43 6.94
C LEU A 116 -13.09 2.15 7.75
N THR A 117 -12.21 1.15 7.63
CA THR A 117 -12.36 -0.13 8.35
C THR A 117 -12.37 0.05 9.86
N ARG A 118 -11.65 1.07 10.38
CA ARG A 118 -11.69 1.43 11.81
C ARG A 118 -13.04 1.95 12.29
N THR A 119 -13.92 2.44 11.41
CA THR A 119 -15.30 2.82 11.79
C THR A 119 -16.15 1.60 12.14
N PHE A 120 -15.79 0.42 11.63
CA PHE A 120 -16.49 -0.81 11.92
C PHE A 120 -16.10 -1.38 13.29
N LYS A 121 -17.04 -2.11 13.89
CA LYS A 121 -16.87 -2.80 15.19
C LYS A 121 -16.14 -4.16 15.07
N LEU A 122 -15.45 -4.42 13.95
CA LEU A 122 -14.69 -5.66 13.76
C LEU A 122 -13.55 -5.76 14.77
N PHE A 123 -13.24 -6.98 15.20
CA PHE A 123 -12.14 -7.32 16.12
C PHE A 123 -12.19 -6.63 17.51
N ASN A 124 -13.29 -5.95 17.88
CA ASN A 124 -13.43 -5.28 19.19
C ASN A 124 -13.31 -6.25 20.39
N LYS A 125 -13.67 -7.52 20.18
CA LYS A 125 -13.63 -8.55 21.22
C LYS A 125 -12.26 -9.24 21.33
N ILE A 126 -11.35 -9.02 20.37
CA ILE A 126 -10.03 -9.64 20.38
C ILE A 126 -9.11 -8.79 21.25
N LYS A 127 -8.75 -9.33 22.42
CA LYS A 127 -7.75 -8.74 23.30
C LYS A 127 -6.56 -9.68 23.37
N LEU A 128 -5.38 -9.20 22.99
CA LEU A 128 -4.14 -9.91 23.29
C LEU A 128 -3.75 -9.62 24.74
N MET A 129 -3.31 -10.66 25.45
CA MET A 129 -2.59 -10.44 26.71
C MET A 129 -1.36 -9.59 26.41
N LYS A 130 -1.06 -8.62 27.28
CA LYS A 130 0.14 -7.80 27.14
C LYS A 130 1.36 -8.72 27.14
N HIS A 131 2.08 -8.76 26.03
CA HIS A 131 3.24 -9.62 25.90
C HIS A 131 4.43 -9.03 26.67
N HIS A 132 5.36 -9.91 27.08
CA HIS A 132 6.60 -9.56 27.78
C HIS A 132 7.44 -8.51 27.01
N LYS A 133 8.34 -7.83 27.75
CA LYS A 133 9.21 -6.75 27.26
C LYS A 133 9.82 -7.08 25.89
N THR A 134 9.52 -6.25 24.88
CA THR A 134 10.23 -6.27 23.59
C THR A 134 11.72 -6.01 23.85
N THR A 135 12.57 -7.01 23.60
CA THR A 135 14.01 -6.92 23.85
C THR A 135 14.73 -6.32 22.65
N HIS A 136 15.86 -5.66 22.87
CA HIS A 136 16.74 -5.20 21.78
C HIS A 136 17.22 -6.36 20.90
N LYS A 137 17.41 -7.56 21.48
CA LYS A 137 17.77 -8.78 20.74
C LYS A 137 16.68 -9.16 19.74
N PHE A 138 15.42 -9.15 20.14
CA PHE A 138 14.29 -9.43 19.24
C PHE A 138 14.22 -8.44 18.08
N LEU A 139 14.31 -7.14 18.37
CA LEU A 139 14.28 -6.08 17.36
C LEU A 139 15.45 -6.21 16.36
N ARG A 140 16.65 -6.46 16.85
CA ARG A 140 17.83 -6.71 16.00
C ARG A 140 17.63 -7.93 15.11
N ASN A 141 17.10 -9.02 15.64
CA ASN A 141 16.84 -10.23 14.87
C ASN A 141 15.81 -10.00 13.76
N MET A 142 14.79 -9.16 14.00
CA MET A 142 13.84 -8.78 12.95
C MET A 142 14.53 -8.01 11.82
N VAL A 143 15.36 -7.02 12.15
CA VAL A 143 16.13 -6.26 11.14
C VAL A 143 17.04 -7.18 10.33
N LEU A 144 17.78 -8.06 11.01
CA LEU A 144 18.64 -9.05 10.35
C LEU A 144 17.85 -9.98 9.43
N ALA A 145 16.68 -10.45 9.87
CA ALA A 145 15.82 -11.30 9.05
C ALA A 145 15.35 -10.56 7.78
N GLY A 146 14.94 -9.30 7.89
CA GLY A 146 14.54 -8.49 6.74
C GLY A 146 15.71 -8.21 5.78
N LEU A 147 16.92 -7.99 6.29
CA LEU A 147 18.12 -7.85 5.45
C LEU A 147 18.45 -9.17 4.72
N ILE A 148 18.39 -10.31 5.41
CA ILE A 148 18.58 -11.63 4.80
C ILE A 148 17.53 -11.88 3.72
N MET A 149 16.27 -11.53 3.97
CA MET A 149 15.18 -11.62 3.00
C MET A 149 15.47 -10.85 1.70
N LEU A 150 15.96 -9.61 1.80
CA LEU A 150 16.35 -8.82 0.62
C LEU A 150 17.57 -9.42 -0.10
N ILE A 151 18.58 -9.89 0.64
CA ILE A 151 19.77 -10.54 0.06
C ILE A 151 19.37 -11.82 -0.70
N LEU A 152 18.54 -12.67 -0.09
CA LEU A 152 18.05 -13.91 -0.73
C LEU A 152 17.25 -13.61 -1.99
N THR A 153 16.42 -12.56 -1.97
CA THR A 153 15.70 -12.08 -3.16
C THR A 153 16.66 -11.67 -4.27
N ALA A 154 17.73 -10.95 -3.95
CA ALA A 154 18.70 -10.49 -4.94
C ALA A 154 19.50 -11.66 -5.57
N ILE A 155 19.90 -12.64 -4.74
CA ILE A 155 20.67 -13.82 -5.15
C ILE A 155 19.82 -14.77 -6.00
N SER A 156 18.61 -15.10 -5.53
CA SER A 156 17.72 -16.07 -6.18
C SER A 156 16.29 -15.54 -6.26
N PRO A 157 16.04 -14.57 -7.16
CA PRO A 157 14.73 -13.91 -7.27
C PRO A 157 13.60 -14.87 -7.60
N LYS A 158 13.88 -15.91 -8.42
CA LYS A 158 12.86 -16.90 -8.81
C LYS A 158 12.22 -17.61 -7.61
N HIS A 159 12.96 -17.78 -6.50
CA HIS A 159 12.48 -18.50 -5.33
C HIS A 159 12.07 -17.56 -4.19
N PHE A 160 12.79 -16.45 -4.01
CA PHE A 160 12.63 -15.58 -2.85
C PHE A 160 11.92 -14.26 -3.13
N TYR A 161 11.39 -14.04 -4.35
CA TYR A 161 10.56 -12.87 -4.63
C TYR A 161 9.42 -12.61 -3.61
N PRO A 162 8.79 -13.61 -2.94
CA PRO A 162 7.72 -13.30 -1.99
C PRO A 162 8.18 -12.46 -0.80
N PHE A 163 9.47 -12.49 -0.48
CA PHE A 163 10.02 -11.75 0.65
C PHE A 163 9.96 -10.24 0.47
N ILE A 164 9.92 -9.73 -0.76
CA ILE A 164 9.86 -8.28 -1.01
C ILE A 164 8.60 -7.65 -0.42
N TRP A 165 7.52 -8.42 -0.23
CA TRP A 165 6.23 -7.92 0.27
C TRP A 165 6.15 -7.81 1.79
N ILE A 166 7.20 -8.21 2.51
CA ILE A 166 7.26 -8.14 3.98
C ILE A 166 8.65 -7.79 4.55
N ALA A 167 9.70 -7.78 3.73
CA ALA A 167 11.07 -7.51 4.19
C ALA A 167 11.23 -6.11 4.82
N PHE A 168 10.65 -5.06 4.22
CA PHE A 168 10.75 -3.71 4.78
C PHE A 168 9.94 -3.55 6.06
N TYR A 169 8.87 -4.32 6.26
CA TYR A 169 8.24 -4.42 7.58
C TYR A 169 9.23 -4.90 8.66
N PHE A 170 9.95 -6.00 8.39
CA PHE A 170 10.94 -6.56 9.31
C PHE A 170 12.10 -5.61 9.60
N ILE A 171 12.48 -4.76 8.63
CA ILE A 171 13.55 -3.78 8.79
C ILE A 171 13.05 -2.53 9.53
N LEU A 172 11.95 -1.94 9.09
CA LEU A 172 11.57 -0.58 9.47
C LEU A 172 10.63 -0.52 10.69
N ASP A 173 9.78 -1.53 10.93
CA ASP A 173 8.87 -1.52 12.08
C ASP A 173 9.63 -1.54 13.44
N PRO A 174 10.73 -2.32 13.61
CA PRO A 174 11.58 -2.23 14.78
C PRO A 174 12.22 -0.85 14.97
N ILE A 175 12.66 -0.20 13.88
CA ILE A 175 13.26 1.13 13.93
C ILE A 175 12.22 2.17 14.35
N ASN A 176 11.02 2.12 13.76
CA ASN A 176 9.89 2.96 14.16
C ASN A 176 9.56 2.79 15.64
N TYR A 177 9.50 1.54 16.12
CA TYR A 177 9.28 1.26 17.53
C TYR A 177 10.35 1.90 18.43
N LEU A 178 11.64 1.83 18.06
CA LEU A 178 12.73 2.45 18.81
C LEU A 178 12.67 3.99 18.76
N HIS A 179 12.26 4.56 17.63
CA HIS A 179 12.06 5.99 17.44
C HIS A 179 10.75 6.52 18.05
N LYS A 180 10.00 5.68 18.79
CA LYS A 180 8.70 6.00 19.39
C LYS A 180 7.64 6.46 18.37
N GLN A 181 7.80 6.02 17.12
CA GLN A 181 6.78 6.19 16.08
C GLN A 181 5.75 5.05 16.16
N PRO A 182 4.55 5.24 15.59
CA PRO A 182 3.61 4.15 15.39
C PRO A 182 4.27 2.96 14.68
N SER A 183 4.09 1.77 15.24
CA SER A 183 4.63 0.51 14.76
C SER A 183 3.69 -0.64 15.11
N ILE A 184 3.67 -1.69 14.29
CA ILE A 184 2.86 -2.90 14.51
C ILE A 184 3.31 -3.63 15.77
N ILE A 185 4.64 -3.75 15.99
CA ILE A 185 5.21 -4.31 17.22
C ILE A 185 4.74 -3.50 18.44
N GLY A 186 4.72 -2.17 18.32
CA GLY A 186 4.22 -1.28 19.38
C GLY A 186 2.75 -1.52 19.71
N TYR A 187 1.92 -1.76 18.69
CA TYR A 187 0.52 -2.14 18.87
C TYR A 187 0.36 -3.49 19.57
N TRP A 188 1.06 -4.52 19.11
CA TRP A 188 1.02 -5.86 19.72
C TRP A 188 1.50 -5.86 21.17
N LYS A 189 2.61 -5.19 21.46
CA LYS A 189 3.14 -5.06 22.82
C LYS A 189 2.12 -4.44 23.78
N ASN A 190 1.39 -3.44 23.31
CA ASN A 190 0.39 -2.75 24.12
C ASN A 190 -0.97 -3.49 24.16
N GLY A 191 -1.06 -4.70 23.61
CA GLY A 191 -2.30 -5.49 23.53
C GLY A 191 -3.33 -4.92 22.54
N LYS A 192 -2.95 -3.94 21.72
CA LYS A 192 -3.80 -3.28 20.73
C LYS A 192 -3.73 -4.02 19.40
N ILE A 193 -4.38 -5.17 19.29
CA ILE A 193 -4.34 -5.98 18.05
C ILE A 193 -5.21 -5.43 16.92
N LYS A 194 -6.25 -4.66 17.26
CA LYS A 194 -7.24 -4.17 16.30
C LYS A 194 -6.61 -3.36 15.15
N PRO A 195 -5.71 -2.37 15.39
CA PRO A 195 -5.15 -1.59 14.28
C PRO A 195 -4.33 -2.44 13.28
N PRO A 196 -3.41 -3.32 13.69
CA PRO A 196 -2.75 -4.24 12.76
C PRO A 196 -3.72 -5.10 11.93
N LEU A 197 -4.77 -5.66 12.54
CA LEU A 197 -5.75 -6.48 11.81
C LEU A 197 -6.59 -5.66 10.83
N MET A 198 -7.03 -4.45 11.23
CA MET A 198 -7.78 -3.56 10.34
C MET A 198 -6.93 -3.09 9.16
N LEU A 199 -5.63 -2.89 9.37
CA LEU A 199 -4.69 -2.54 8.32
C LEU A 199 -4.46 -3.72 7.37
N PHE A 200 -4.37 -4.94 7.90
CA PHE A 200 -4.32 -6.15 7.08
C PHE A 200 -5.56 -6.27 6.19
N VAL A 201 -6.76 -6.08 6.76
CA VAL A 201 -8.02 -6.08 6.00
C VAL A 201 -8.04 -4.98 4.94
N ALA A 202 -7.58 -3.77 5.28
CA ALA A 202 -7.49 -2.68 4.31
C ALA A 202 -6.54 -3.02 3.15
N GLY A 203 -5.38 -3.61 3.45
CA GLY A 203 -4.45 -4.13 2.45
C GLY A 203 -5.10 -5.15 1.53
N THR A 204 -5.75 -6.17 2.10
CA THR A 204 -6.44 -7.21 1.32
C THR A 204 -7.55 -6.63 0.44
N LEU A 205 -8.38 -5.71 0.95
CA LEU A 205 -9.43 -5.07 0.17
C LEU A 205 -8.86 -4.22 -0.97
N CYS A 206 -7.84 -3.41 -0.70
CA CYS A 206 -7.15 -2.64 -1.73
C CYS A 206 -6.51 -3.56 -2.78
N GLY A 207 -5.94 -4.70 -2.37
CA GLY A 207 -5.38 -5.70 -3.27
C GLY A 207 -6.44 -6.32 -4.19
N LEU A 208 -7.60 -6.68 -3.65
CA LEU A 208 -8.73 -7.17 -4.46
C LEU A 208 -9.18 -6.13 -5.49
N LEU A 209 -9.32 -4.87 -5.09
CA LEU A 209 -9.69 -3.79 -6.00
C LEU A 209 -8.61 -3.48 -7.03
N TRP A 210 -7.33 -3.58 -6.64
CA TRP A 210 -6.19 -3.44 -7.53
C TRP A 210 -6.25 -4.44 -8.67
N GLU A 211 -6.44 -5.72 -8.34
CA GLU A 211 -6.56 -6.77 -9.34
C GLU A 211 -7.80 -6.62 -10.21
N PHE A 212 -8.95 -6.28 -9.61
CA PHE A 212 -10.19 -6.04 -10.33
C PHE A 212 -10.04 -4.93 -11.38
N TRP A 213 -9.55 -3.74 -10.99
CA TRP A 213 -9.40 -2.63 -11.93
C TRP A 213 -8.25 -2.81 -12.91
N ASN A 214 -7.16 -3.46 -12.51
CA ASN A 214 -6.03 -3.76 -13.40
C ASN A 214 -6.45 -4.73 -14.51
N TYR A 215 -7.27 -5.74 -14.21
CA TYR A 215 -7.69 -6.75 -15.18
C TYR A 215 -8.37 -6.16 -16.42
N TYR A 216 -9.26 -5.17 -16.19
CA TYR A 216 -10.04 -4.52 -17.24
C TYR A 216 -9.32 -3.33 -17.88
N ALA A 217 -8.33 -2.73 -17.22
CA ALA A 217 -7.66 -1.54 -17.71
C ALA A 217 -7.00 -1.77 -19.09
N VAL A 218 -7.07 -0.74 -19.96
CA VAL A 218 -6.38 -0.74 -21.26
C VAL A 218 -4.87 -0.80 -21.07
N THR A 219 -4.33 0.10 -20.23
CA THR A 219 -2.95 0.05 -19.75
C THR A 219 -2.94 -0.79 -18.48
N LYS A 220 -2.43 -2.02 -18.57
CA LYS A 220 -2.41 -2.96 -17.44
C LYS A 220 -1.09 -3.66 -17.25
N TRP A 221 -0.94 -4.22 -16.07
CA TRP A 221 0.21 -5.00 -15.65
C TRP A 221 -0.16 -6.48 -15.58
N PHE A 222 0.73 -7.37 -16.01
CA PHE A 222 0.55 -8.82 -15.89
C PHE A 222 1.66 -9.44 -15.05
N TYR A 223 1.32 -10.50 -14.33
CA TYR A 223 2.23 -11.14 -13.38
C TYR A 223 2.88 -12.39 -13.98
N GLU A 224 4.21 -12.42 -13.92
CA GLU A 224 5.00 -13.62 -14.15
C GLU A 224 5.49 -14.13 -12.80
N ILE A 225 4.78 -15.14 -12.28
CA ILE A 225 5.01 -15.64 -10.92
C ILE A 225 5.55 -17.06 -11.01
N PRO A 226 6.86 -17.26 -10.76
CA PRO A 226 7.46 -18.57 -10.77
C PRO A 226 6.76 -19.55 -9.83
N PHE A 227 6.60 -20.79 -10.27
CA PHE A 227 6.06 -21.95 -9.54
C PHE A 227 4.58 -21.88 -9.14
N VAL A 228 3.98 -20.70 -8.97
CA VAL A 228 2.62 -20.54 -8.45
C VAL A 228 1.70 -19.71 -9.34
N GLY A 229 2.00 -19.59 -10.63
CA GLY A 229 1.18 -18.87 -11.61
C GLY A 229 -0.16 -19.52 -11.99
N PHE A 230 -0.62 -20.53 -11.24
CA PHE A 230 -1.87 -21.27 -11.47
C PHE A 230 -3.04 -20.71 -10.63
N PHE A 231 -4.28 -21.12 -10.94
CA PHE A 231 -5.52 -20.65 -10.27
C PHE A 231 -5.58 -19.12 -10.11
N LYS A 232 -5.58 -18.40 -11.24
CA LYS A 232 -5.65 -16.94 -11.24
C LYS A 232 -7.08 -16.45 -11.00
N ILE A 233 -7.21 -15.45 -10.13
CA ILE A 233 -8.38 -14.57 -10.03
C ILE A 233 -7.89 -13.22 -10.54
N PHE A 234 -8.46 -12.75 -11.65
CA PHE A 234 -7.88 -11.65 -12.45
C PHE A 234 -6.47 -12.01 -12.96
N GLU A 235 -5.48 -11.12 -12.83
CA GLU A 235 -4.10 -11.39 -13.29
C GLU A 235 -3.26 -12.15 -12.24
N MET A 236 -3.67 -12.12 -10.96
CA MET A 236 -2.93 -12.66 -9.83
C MET A 236 -3.39 -14.09 -9.43
N PRO A 237 -2.48 -15.02 -9.12
CA PRO A 237 -2.82 -16.31 -8.52
C PRO A 237 -3.39 -16.12 -7.11
N ILE A 238 -4.26 -17.03 -6.67
CA ILE A 238 -4.86 -17.01 -5.32
C ILE A 238 -3.81 -16.83 -4.21
N LEU A 239 -2.67 -17.52 -4.32
CA LEU A 239 -1.58 -17.41 -3.35
C LEU A 239 -0.97 -16.00 -3.30
N GLY A 240 -1.01 -15.27 -4.40
CA GLY A 240 -0.59 -13.88 -4.47
C GLY A 240 -1.40 -12.94 -3.58
N TYR A 241 -2.70 -13.22 -3.40
CA TYR A 241 -3.57 -12.40 -2.55
C TYR A 241 -3.19 -12.43 -1.07
N LEU A 242 -2.48 -13.48 -0.63
CA LEU A 242 -1.95 -13.57 0.73
C LEU A 242 -0.89 -12.49 1.01
N GLY A 243 -0.28 -11.91 -0.03
CA GLY A 243 0.71 -10.85 0.09
C GLY A 243 0.14 -9.48 0.43
N TYR A 244 -1.10 -9.14 0.03
CA TYR A 244 -1.62 -7.77 0.16
C TYR A 244 -1.82 -7.32 1.62
N GLY A 245 -2.26 -8.24 2.50
CA GLY A 245 -2.44 -7.93 3.92
C GLY A 245 -1.12 -7.61 4.62
N PRO A 246 -0.11 -8.49 4.56
CA PRO A 246 1.23 -8.23 5.07
C PRO A 246 1.89 -7.00 4.41
N PHE A 247 1.68 -6.81 3.11
CA PHE A 247 2.20 -5.66 2.38
C PHE A 247 1.65 -4.31 2.91
N ALA A 248 0.42 -4.28 3.44
CA ALA A 248 -0.07 -3.08 4.12
C ALA A 248 0.67 -2.76 5.43
N TRP A 249 1.16 -3.78 6.16
CA TRP A 249 2.04 -3.55 7.33
C TRP A 249 3.39 -2.99 6.91
N GLU A 250 3.91 -3.47 5.80
CA GLU A 250 5.14 -2.96 5.21
C GLU A 250 5.02 -1.49 4.81
N LEU A 251 3.99 -1.15 4.05
CA LEU A 251 3.70 0.24 3.67
C LEU A 251 3.51 1.15 4.88
N PHE A 252 2.85 0.66 5.92
CA PHE A 252 2.72 1.38 7.19
C PHE A 252 4.09 1.63 7.83
N ALA A 253 4.96 0.64 7.88
CA ALA A 253 6.31 0.78 8.43
C ALA A 253 7.15 1.78 7.61
N MET A 254 7.08 1.72 6.28
CA MET A 254 7.76 2.67 5.39
C MET A 254 7.24 4.10 5.57
N TYR A 255 5.91 4.29 5.65
CA TYR A 255 5.29 5.58 5.87
C TYR A 255 5.75 6.25 7.16
N TYR A 256 5.68 5.53 8.29
CA TYR A 256 6.09 6.08 9.58
C TYR A 256 7.60 6.28 9.70
N PHE A 257 8.40 5.44 9.02
CA PHE A 257 9.84 5.64 8.95
C PHE A 257 10.19 6.92 8.22
N ALA A 258 9.64 7.14 7.02
CA ALA A 258 9.87 8.37 6.25
C ALA A 258 9.39 9.62 7.01
N ARG A 259 8.26 9.53 7.71
CA ARG A 259 7.78 10.59 8.59
C ARG A 259 8.76 10.86 9.75
N SER A 260 9.39 9.82 10.30
CA SER A 260 10.37 9.96 11.38
C SER A 260 11.61 10.76 10.97
N LEU A 261 12.00 10.69 9.69
CA LEU A 261 13.16 11.41 9.14
C LEU A 261 12.93 12.94 9.08
N HIS A 262 11.69 13.37 8.84
CA HIS A 262 11.32 14.78 8.72
C HIS A 262 10.98 15.41 10.09
N ILE A 263 10.63 14.60 11.08
CA ILE A 263 10.30 15.07 12.42
C ILE A 263 11.58 15.10 13.26
N GLY A 264 12.37 16.16 13.07
CA GLY A 264 13.27 16.62 14.13
C GLY A 264 12.44 16.90 15.39
N LYS A 265 12.60 16.07 16.42
CA LYS A 265 12.24 16.35 17.84
C LYS A 265 10.95 17.14 18.09
N THR A 266 9.82 16.84 17.46
CA THR A 266 8.52 17.43 17.84
C THR A 266 7.59 16.39 18.46
N LYS A 267 7.39 16.54 19.77
CA LYS A 267 6.45 15.79 20.61
C LYS A 267 5.01 16.12 20.20
N HIS A 268 4.50 15.54 19.12
CA HIS A 268 3.05 15.37 18.98
C HIS A 268 2.77 13.96 18.48
N SER A 269 2.70 13.04 19.46
CA SER A 269 2.28 11.67 19.25
C SER A 269 0.80 11.63 18.86
N PHE A 270 0.48 10.75 17.91
CA PHE A 270 -0.83 10.33 17.42
C PHE A 270 -1.75 9.68 18.49
N LEU A 271 -1.54 9.97 19.77
CA LEU A 271 -2.21 9.31 20.92
C LEU A 271 -3.42 10.06 21.48
N GLU A 272 -3.87 11.16 20.87
CA GLU A 272 -5.16 11.79 21.20
C GLU A 272 -6.36 11.24 20.39
N LEU A 273 -6.26 10.02 19.85
CA LEU A 273 -7.39 9.32 19.23
C LEU A 273 -8.08 8.32 20.19
N ASN A 274 -8.01 8.60 21.50
CA ASN A 274 -8.78 7.92 22.55
C ASN A 274 -10.01 8.74 23.00
N LYS A 275 -10.58 9.55 22.11
CA LYS A 275 -11.94 10.09 22.25
C LYS A 275 -12.72 9.72 20.99
N ILE A 276 -13.25 8.49 21.00
CA ILE A 276 -14.54 8.00 20.50
C ILE A 276 -14.57 6.49 20.80
#